data_AF-A0AAV5Y0H2-F1
#
_entry.id   AF-A0AAV5Y0H2-F1
#
_cell.length_a   1.000
_cell.length_b   1.000
_cell.length_c   1.000
_cell.angle_alpha   90.00
_cell.angle_beta   90.00
_cell.angle_gamma   90.00
#
_symmetry.space_group_name_H-M   'P 1'
#
loop_
_entity.id
_entity.type
_entity.pdbx_description
1 polymer ?
#
loop_
_entity_poly.entity_id
_entity_poly.type
_entity_poly.pdbx_seq_one_letter_code
_entity_poly.pdbx_strand_id
1 'polypeptide(L)'
;MPRREVVAQRMADAVVKRLTTRKVVEVKDEAAARAAIRHVVLDNLLGEEQIEADARKLLMDHAKAIKESAADYRALFGKVKEKLARERGFIL
;
A
#
# COMPACT_ATOMS: atom_id res chain seq x y z
N MET A 1 -11.19 -16.42 -0.13
CA MET A 1 -9.95 -15.62 0.03
C MET A 1 -10.30 -14.14 -0.05
N PRO A 2 -9.77 -13.30 0.86
CA PRO A 2 -9.86 -11.84 0.79
C PRO A 2 -9.36 -11.30 -0.54
N ARG A 3 -9.97 -10.22 -1.06
CA ARG A 3 -9.61 -9.60 -2.35
C ARG A 3 -8.12 -9.25 -2.45
N ARG A 4 -7.53 -8.78 -1.35
CA ARG A 4 -6.10 -8.42 -1.26
C ARG A 4 -5.15 -9.61 -1.42
N GLU A 5 -5.50 -10.79 -0.91
CA GLU A 5 -4.67 -12.00 -1.07
C GLU A 5 -4.60 -12.42 -2.54
N VAL A 6 -5.72 -12.33 -3.26
CA VAL A 6 -5.78 -12.62 -4.70
C VAL A 6 -4.93 -11.64 -5.50
N VAL A 7 -4.95 -10.35 -5.12
CA VAL A 7 -4.12 -9.32 -5.75
C VAL A 7 -2.64 -9.58 -5.48
N ALA A 8 -2.25 -9.84 -4.23
CA ALA A 8 -0.88 -10.14 -3.84
C ALA A 8 -0.34 -11.37 -4.58
N GLN A 9 -1.14 -12.43 -4.69
CA GLN A 9 -0.77 -13.64 -5.44
C GLN A 9 -0.54 -13.32 -6.93
N ARG A 10 -1.48 -12.62 -7.58
CA ARG A 10 -1.34 -12.25 -9.01
C ARG A 10 -0.14 -11.35 -9.27
N MET A 11 0.15 -10.42 -8.36
CA MET A 11 1.33 -9.57 -8.45
C MET A 11 2.61 -10.38 -8.30
N ALA A 12 2.70 -11.26 -7.31
CA ALA A 12 3.86 -12.13 -7.12
C ALA A 12 4.14 -12.98 -8.36
N ASP A 13 3.09 -13.58 -8.93
CA ASP A 13 3.20 -14.38 -10.15
C ASP A 13 3.71 -13.56 -11.35
N ALA A 14 3.20 -12.33 -11.51
CA ALA A 14 3.62 -11.44 -12.59
C ALA A 14 5.07 -10.95 -12.42
N VAL A 15 5.50 -10.65 -11.20
CA VAL A 15 6.86 -10.18 -10.90
C VAL A 15 7.86 -11.29 -11.18
N VAL A 16 7.67 -12.49 -10.61
CA VAL A 16 8.58 -13.62 -10.83
C VAL A 16 8.66 -13.95 -12.32
N LYS A 17 7.51 -14.04 -13.00
CA LYS A 17 7.48 -14.32 -14.44
C LYS A 17 8.27 -13.29 -15.25
N ARG A 18 8.14 -11.98 -14.96
CA ARG A 18 8.89 -10.94 -15.69
C ARG A 18 10.39 -11.01 -15.43
N LEU A 19 10.76 -11.23 -14.18
CA LEU A 19 12.16 -11.29 -13.75
C LEU A 19 12.89 -12.49 -14.36
N THR A 20 12.27 -13.67 -14.39
CA THR A 20 12.83 -14.88 -15.00
C THR A 20 12.85 -14.79 -16.53
N THR A 21 11.76 -14.32 -17.16
CA THR A 21 11.69 -14.17 -18.63
C THR A 21 12.77 -13.21 -19.16
N ARG A 22 13.03 -12.13 -18.45
CA ARG A 22 14.07 -11.14 -18.82
C ARG A 22 15.47 -11.54 -18.39
N LYS A 23 15.64 -12.70 -17.74
CA LYS A 23 16.92 -13.19 -17.20
C LYS A 23 17.65 -12.16 -16.33
N VAL A 24 16.90 -11.35 -15.58
CA VAL A 24 17.46 -10.32 -14.68
C VAL A 24 17.97 -10.96 -13.38
N VAL A 25 17.40 -12.12 -13.02
CA VAL A 25 17.73 -12.88 -11.82
C VAL A 25 17.70 -14.38 -12.14
N GLU A 26 18.53 -15.14 -11.44
CA GLU A 26 18.52 -16.59 -11.48
C GLU A 26 17.82 -17.11 -10.21
N VAL A 27 16.63 -17.69 -10.38
CA VAL A 27 15.78 -18.14 -9.27
C VAL A 27 15.91 -19.64 -9.12
N LYS A 28 16.52 -20.10 -8.02
CA LYS A 28 16.67 -21.54 -7.73
C LYS A 28 15.37 -22.20 -7.30
N ASP A 29 14.54 -21.47 -6.55
CA ASP A 29 13.22 -21.91 -6.09
C ASP A 29 12.18 -20.82 -6.39
N GLU A 30 11.42 -21.01 -7.47
CA GLU A 30 10.36 -20.09 -7.85
C GLU A 30 9.22 -20.04 -6.83
N ALA A 31 8.91 -21.13 -6.15
CA ALA A 31 7.81 -21.17 -5.19
C ALA A 31 8.16 -20.33 -3.96
N ALA A 32 9.38 -20.46 -3.45
CA ALA A 32 9.88 -19.61 -2.36
C ALA A 32 9.93 -18.13 -2.76
N ALA A 33 10.40 -17.82 -3.98
CA ALA A 33 10.43 -16.44 -4.48
C ALA A 33 9.02 -15.83 -4.59
N ARG A 34 8.05 -16.56 -5.13
CA ARG A 34 6.64 -16.12 -5.19
C ARG A 34 6.06 -15.90 -3.80
N ALA A 35 6.34 -16.81 -2.86
CA ALA A 35 5.85 -16.68 -1.49
C ALA A 35 6.42 -15.42 -0.80
N ALA A 36 7.72 -15.16 -0.95
CA ALA A 36 8.37 -13.98 -0.39
C ALA A 36 7.79 -12.68 -0.97
N ILE A 37 7.65 -12.60 -2.30
CA ILE A 37 7.07 -11.41 -2.95
C ILE A 37 5.61 -11.23 -2.54
N ARG A 38 4.82 -12.31 -2.48
CA ARG A 38 3.42 -12.24 -2.04
C ARG A 38 3.32 -11.69 -0.63
N HIS A 39 4.17 -12.14 0.30
CA HIS A 39 4.18 -11.64 1.67
C HIS A 39 4.47 -10.14 1.72
N VAL A 40 5.52 -9.68 1.04
CA VAL A 40 5.86 -8.25 0.98
C VAL A 40 4.73 -7.42 0.37
N VAL A 41 4.12 -7.89 -0.72
CA VAL A 41 2.98 -7.18 -1.34
C VAL A 41 1.79 -7.12 -0.39
N LEU A 42 1.49 -8.21 0.31
CA LEU A 42 0.38 -8.26 1.25
C LEU A 42 0.61 -7.30 2.45
N ASP A 43 1.81 -7.28 2.99
CA ASP A 43 2.18 -6.38 4.08
C ASP A 43 2.08 -4.91 3.65
N ASN A 44 2.50 -4.60 2.42
CA ASN A 44 2.37 -3.26 1.87
C ASN A 44 0.90 -2.86 1.69
N LEU A 45 0.03 -3.75 1.18
CA LEU A 45 -1.40 -3.47 1.04
C LEU A 45 -2.06 -3.23 2.40
N LEU A 46 -1.68 -4.00 3.43
CA LEU A 46 -2.15 -3.78 4.81
C LEU A 46 -1.65 -2.45 5.37
N GLY A 47 -0.38 -2.11 5.12
CA GLY A 47 0.18 -0.82 5.52
C GLY A 47 -0.52 0.36 4.87
N GLU A 48 -0.88 0.25 3.59
CA GLU A 48 -1.65 1.25 2.86
C GLU A 48 -3.06 1.42 3.43
N GLU A 49 -3.77 0.31 3.70
CA GLU A 49 -5.09 0.34 4.37
C GLU A 49 -5.01 1.04 5.73
N GLN A 50 -3.95 0.78 6.51
CA GLN A 50 -3.75 1.41 7.80
C GLN A 50 -3.45 2.92 7.68
N ILE A 51 -2.63 3.33 6.71
CA ILE A 51 -2.36 4.75 6.42
C ILE A 51 -3.68 5.47 6.08
N GLU A 52 -4.55 4.83 5.30
CA GLU A 52 -5.84 5.40 4.96
C GLU A 52 -6.74 5.58 6.19
N ALA A 53 -6.83 4.54 7.04
CA ALA A 53 -7.60 4.59 8.28
C ALA A 53 -7.09 5.67 9.23
N ASP A 54 -5.78 5.78 9.40
CA ASP A 54 -5.14 6.78 10.26
C ASP A 54 -5.37 8.20 9.74
N ALA A 55 -5.27 8.41 8.42
CA ALA A 55 -5.59 9.69 7.81
C ALA A 55 -7.05 10.10 8.03
N ARG A 56 -8.00 9.16 7.91
CA ARG A 56 -9.42 9.42 8.17
C ARG A 56 -9.64 9.79 9.64
N LYS A 57 -9.05 9.03 10.56
CA LYS A 57 -9.16 9.27 12.00
C LYS A 57 -8.62 10.66 12.36
N LEU A 58 -7.44 11.02 11.87
CA LEU A 58 -6.84 12.33 12.14
C LEU A 58 -7.74 13.47 11.67
N LEU A 59 -8.35 13.36 10.49
CA LEU A 59 -9.29 14.38 10.03
C LEU A 59 -10.60 14.41 10.83
N MET A 60 -11.08 13.27 11.31
CA MET A 60 -12.27 13.23 12.18
C MET A 60 -12.01 13.92 13.52
N ASP A 61 -10.83 13.69 14.12
CA ASP A 61 -10.41 14.35 15.36
C ASP A 61 -10.34 15.89 15.19
N HIS A 62 -10.08 16.36 13.96
CA HIS A 62 -10.05 17.78 13.60
C HIS A 62 -11.28 18.28 12.82
N ALA A 63 -12.36 17.50 12.76
CA ALA A 63 -13.51 17.80 11.89
C ALA A 63 -14.17 19.16 12.19
N LYS A 64 -14.21 19.57 13.47
CA LYS A 64 -14.77 20.85 13.88
C LYS A 64 -13.97 22.04 13.31
N ALA A 65 -12.64 21.99 13.41
CA ALA A 65 -11.76 23.03 12.87
C ALA A 65 -11.77 23.07 11.32
N ILE A 66 -11.90 21.91 10.66
CA ILE A 66 -12.04 21.83 9.20
C ILE A 66 -13.36 22.48 8.75
N LYS A 67 -14.45 22.21 9.46
CA LYS A 67 -15.77 22.80 9.18
C LYS A 67 -15.76 24.32 9.38
N GLU A 68 -15.09 24.81 10.42
CA GLU A 68 -14.97 26.23 10.73
C GLU A 68 -14.05 26.98 9.73
N SER A 69 -13.08 26.31 9.13
CA SER A 69 -12.12 26.90 8.18
C SER A 69 -12.53 26.83 6.71
N ALA A 70 -13.71 26.28 6.39
CA ALA A 70 -14.18 26.00 5.02
C ALA A 70 -13.15 25.20 4.17
N ALA A 71 -12.26 24.46 4.83
CA ALA A 71 -11.21 23.72 4.14
C ALA A 71 -11.79 22.47 3.44
N ASP A 72 -11.33 22.20 2.22
CA ASP A 72 -11.73 21.00 1.47
C ASP A 72 -11.14 19.75 2.14
N TYR A 73 -12.03 18.96 2.76
CA TYR A 73 -11.72 17.68 3.38
C TYR A 73 -10.95 16.76 2.45
N ARG A 74 -11.29 16.69 1.16
CA ARG A 74 -10.65 15.79 0.20
C ARG A 74 -9.21 16.19 -0.06
N ALA A 75 -8.94 17.49 -0.19
CA ALA A 75 -7.59 18.01 -0.37
C ALA A 75 -6.73 17.78 0.89
N LEU A 76 -7.29 18.01 2.09
CA LEU A 76 -6.61 17.74 3.35
C LEU A 76 -6.32 16.25 3.54
N PHE A 77 -7.26 15.39 3.18
CA PHE A 77 -7.09 13.94 3.24
C PHE A 77 -5.94 13.46 2.37
N GLY A 78 -5.85 13.96 1.14
CA GLY A 78 -4.71 13.68 0.26
C GLY A 78 -3.38 14.05 0.90
N LYS A 79 -3.27 15.27 1.44
CA LYS A 79 -2.04 15.76 2.09
C LYS A 79 -1.66 14.97 3.34
N VAL A 80 -2.62 14.64 4.19
CA VAL A 80 -2.38 13.82 5.40
C VAL A 80 -1.92 12.42 5.01
N LYS A 81 -2.60 11.80 4.04
CA LYS A 81 -2.22 10.48 3.53
C LYS A 81 -0.80 10.48 2.97
N GLU A 82 -0.44 11.50 2.19
CA GLU A 82 0.91 11.67 1.64
C GLU A 82 1.98 11.89 2.70
N LYS A 83 1.66 12.64 3.76
CA LYS A 83 2.55 12.83 4.91
C LYS A 83 2.78 11.51 5.65
N LEU A 84 1.70 10.81 6.01
CA LEU A 84 1.76 9.54 6.74
C LEU A 84 2.46 8.44 5.94
N ALA A 85 2.24 8.39 4.62
CA ALA A 85 2.95 7.45 3.76
C ALA A 85 4.45 7.72 3.74
N ARG A 86 4.88 8.98 3.56
CA ARG A 86 6.30 9.35 3.61
C ARG A 86 6.96 9.01 4.94
N GLU A 87 6.30 9.28 6.06
CA GLU A 87 6.81 8.96 7.40
C GLU A 87 7.00 7.45 7.62
N ARG A 88 6.19 6.62 6.95
CA ARG A 88 6.27 5.15 7.00
C ARG A 88 7.11 4.54 5.88
N GLY A 89 7.76 5.36 5.05
CA GLY A 89 8.57 4.90 3.92
C GLY A 89 7.77 4.38 2.72
N PHE A 90 6.46 4.64 2.67
CA PHE A 90 5.61 4.33 1.52
C PHE A 90 5.73 5.40 0.44
N ILE A 91 5.69 4.98 -0.81
CA ILE A 91 5.58 5.85 -1.99
C ILE A 91 4.15 5.67 -2.52
N LEU A 92 3.36 6.75 -2.54
CA LEU A 92 1.99 6.79 -3.05
C LEU A 92 1.92 7.23 -4.51
#